data_AF-A0A420FDM3-F1
#
_entry.id   AF-A0A420FDM3-F1
#
_cell.length_a   1.000
_cell.length_b   1.000
_cell.length_c   1.000
_cell.angle_alpha   90.00
_cell.angle_beta   90.00
_cell.angle_gamma   90.00
#
_symmetry.space_group_name_H-M   'P 1'
#
loop_
_entity.id
_entity.type
_entity.pdbx_description
1 polymer ?
#
loop_
_entity_poly.entity_id
_entity_poly.type
_entity_poly.pdbx_seq_one_letter_code
_entity_poly.pdbx_strand_id
1 'polypeptide(L)'
;MTKGSTNTENTNFQKYLDLIRGFLSKEITSSVFETRFLQLRREDSQWMKSFSDHKGYRILDTLFLDVDEYVPDELYDLRDQFNINESELRKRLSAHLILLEQILL
;
A
#
# COMPACT_ATOMS: atom_id res chain seq x y z
N MET A 1 -29.59 2.34 -6.71
CA MET A 1 -28.93 3.46 -7.42
C MET A 1 -27.61 3.76 -6.72
N THR A 2 -26.49 3.34 -7.30
CA THR A 2 -25.13 3.69 -6.81
C THR A 2 -24.21 3.80 -8.04
N LYS A 3 -24.36 4.88 -8.81
CA LYS A 3 -23.49 5.21 -9.95
C LYS A 3 -22.38 6.23 -9.59
N GLY A 4 -22.22 6.54 -8.29
CA GLY A 4 -21.29 7.57 -7.82
C GLY A 4 -19.94 7.08 -7.26
N SER A 5 -19.85 5.83 -6.78
CA SER A 5 -18.64 5.34 -6.09
C SER A 5 -17.47 4.99 -7.02
N THR A 6 -17.76 4.53 -8.25
CA THR A 6 -16.75 3.91 -9.12
C THR A 6 -15.65 4.86 -9.60
N ASN A 7 -15.91 6.17 -9.70
CA ASN A 7 -14.92 7.11 -10.24
C ASN A 7 -13.92 7.58 -9.17
N THR A 8 -14.39 7.82 -7.95
CA THR A 8 -13.54 8.23 -6.81
C THR A 8 -12.70 7.06 -6.30
N GLU A 9 -13.26 5.85 -6.27
CA GLU A 9 -12.54 4.63 -5.90
C GLU A 9 -11.38 4.35 -6.85
N ASN A 10 -11.61 4.38 -8.16
CA ASN A 10 -10.54 4.24 -9.16
C ASN A 10 -9.46 5.31 -9.00
N THR A 11 -9.84 6.54 -8.67
CA THR A 11 -8.89 7.63 -8.42
C THR A 11 -8.04 7.38 -7.18
N ASN A 12 -8.60 6.81 -6.11
CA ASN A 12 -7.84 6.50 -4.90
C ASN A 12 -6.89 5.31 -5.12
N PHE A 13 -7.36 4.23 -5.73
CA PHE A 13 -6.49 3.10 -6.06
C PHE A 13 -5.33 3.50 -6.97
N GLN A 14 -5.57 4.39 -7.94
CA GLN A 14 -4.51 4.88 -8.81
C GLN A 14 -3.39 5.58 -8.03
N LYS A 15 -3.71 6.37 -7.00
CA LYS A 15 -2.70 7.03 -6.15
C LYS A 15 -1.81 6.00 -5.43
N TYR A 16 -2.39 4.91 -4.93
CA TYR A 16 -1.61 3.83 -4.30
C TYR A 16 -0.74 3.11 -5.32
N LEU A 17 -1.28 2.79 -6.51
CA LEU A 17 -0.52 2.15 -7.59
C LEU A 17 0.69 3.00 -8.01
N ASP A 18 0.49 4.30 -8.22
CA ASP A 18 1.56 5.22 -8.62
C ASP A 18 2.63 5.31 -7.55
N LEU A 19 2.23 5.39 -6.28
CA LEU A 19 3.15 5.44 -5.15
C LEU A 19 3.98 4.15 -5.03
N ILE A 20 3.34 2.98 -5.13
CA ILE A 20 4.01 1.68 -5.09
C ILE A 20 4.98 1.54 -6.26
N ARG A 21 4.56 1.91 -7.47
CA ARG A 21 5.41 1.86 -8.67
C ARG A 21 6.64 2.75 -8.53
N GLY A 22 6.46 4.00 -8.09
CA GLY A 22 7.58 4.93 -7.88
C GLY A 22 8.57 4.40 -6.83
N PHE A 23 8.08 3.75 -5.78
CA PHE A 23 8.96 3.12 -4.81
C PHE A 23 9.71 1.94 -5.44
N LEU A 24 9.01 1.01 -6.08
CA LEU A 24 9.59 -0.17 -6.71
C LEU A 24 10.59 0.17 -7.83
N SER A 25 10.36 1.24 -8.60
CA SER A 25 11.28 1.75 -9.63
C SER A 25 12.47 2.55 -9.08
N LYS A 26 12.52 2.75 -7.75
CA LYS A 26 13.53 3.56 -7.04
C LYS A 26 13.49 5.05 -7.37
N GLU A 27 12.37 5.55 -7.90
CA GLU A 27 12.14 6.99 -8.10
C GLU A 27 11.93 7.72 -6.76
N ILE A 28 11.39 7.03 -5.76
CA ILE A 28 11.28 7.53 -4.38
C ILE A 28 11.95 6.60 -3.38
N THR A 29 12.40 7.17 -2.27
CA THR A 29 13.00 6.41 -1.16
C THR A 29 11.92 5.76 -0.31
N SER A 30 12.31 4.79 0.52
CA SER A 30 11.45 4.15 1.51
C SER A 30 10.80 5.15 2.47
N SER A 31 11.57 6.10 3.01
CA SER A 31 11.03 7.17 3.87
C SER A 31 9.94 8.02 3.19
N VAL A 32 10.11 8.34 1.89
CA VAL A 32 9.11 9.09 1.11
C VAL A 32 7.89 8.20 0.86
N PHE A 33 8.10 6.94 0.49
CA PHE A 33 7.03 5.97 0.30
C PHE A 33 6.17 5.82 1.56
N GLU A 34 6.77 5.50 2.69
CA GLU A 34 6.10 5.33 3.99
C GLU A 34 5.28 6.58 4.36
N THR A 35 5.93 7.75 4.33
CA THR A 35 5.28 9.03 4.66
C THR A 35 4.05 9.28 3.78
N ARG A 36 4.19 9.10 2.47
CA ARG A 36 3.11 9.33 1.50
C ARG A 36 2.01 8.27 1.60
N PHE A 37 2.37 7.02 1.85
CA PHE A 37 1.41 5.92 2.00
C PHE A 37 0.52 6.16 3.21
N LEU A 38 1.12 6.47 4.36
CA LEU A 38 0.40 6.79 5.59
C LEU A 38 -0.46 8.05 5.44
N GLN A 39 0.03 9.06 4.71
CA GLN A 39 -0.77 10.24 4.37
C GLN A 39 -2.00 9.86 3.53
N LEU A 40 -1.81 9.12 2.43
CA LEU A 40 -2.91 8.70 1.54
C LEU A 40 -3.97 7.90 2.32
N ARG A 41 -3.55 6.96 3.17
CA ARG A 41 -4.47 6.17 4.01
C ARG A 41 -5.33 7.05 4.92
N ARG A 42 -4.73 8.06 5.57
CA ARG A 42 -5.47 8.99 6.46
C ARG A 42 -6.50 9.82 5.70
N GLU A 43 -6.22 10.15 4.44
CA GLU A 43 -7.08 10.96 3.58
C GLU A 43 -8.15 10.11 2.85
N ASP A 44 -7.97 8.79 2.76
CA ASP A 44 -8.89 7.88 2.09
C ASP A 44 -10.09 7.49 2.97
N SER A 45 -11.09 8.36 2.99
CA SER A 45 -12.35 8.13 3.71
C SER A 45 -13.17 6.92 3.23
N GLN A 46 -12.86 6.35 2.06
CA GLN A 46 -13.55 5.16 1.53
C GLN A 46 -12.93 3.88 2.06
N TRP A 47 -11.64 3.87 2.37
CA TRP A 47 -10.95 2.68 2.88
C TRP A 47 -11.65 2.11 4.12
N MET A 48 -11.87 2.93 5.15
CA MET A 48 -12.51 2.48 6.39
C MET A 48 -13.98 2.06 6.21
N LYS A 49 -14.65 2.56 5.17
CA LYS A 49 -16.06 2.24 4.87
C LYS A 49 -16.22 0.95 4.09
N SER A 50 -15.22 0.61 3.27
CA SER A 50 -15.34 -0.43 2.25
C SER A 50 -14.40 -1.61 2.47
N PHE A 51 -13.56 -1.61 3.50
CA PHE A 51 -12.55 -2.66 3.70
C PHE A 51 -13.15 -4.07 3.84
N SER A 52 -14.31 -4.23 4.48
CA SER A 52 -14.92 -5.57 4.66
C SER A 52 -15.39 -6.15 3.32
N ASP A 53 -15.95 -5.31 2.45
CA ASP A 53 -16.72 -5.77 1.30
C ASP A 53 -15.93 -5.67 -0.02
N HIS A 54 -14.85 -4.88 -0.04
CA HIS A 54 -14.09 -4.60 -1.25
C HIS A 54 -12.69 -5.22 -1.23
N LYS A 55 -12.43 -6.13 -2.19
CA LYS A 55 -11.17 -6.88 -2.28
C LYS A 55 -9.93 -5.99 -2.38
N GLY A 56 -10.02 -4.87 -3.11
CA GLY A 56 -8.90 -3.92 -3.22
C GLY A 56 -8.52 -3.29 -1.88
N TYR A 57 -9.51 -2.94 -1.04
CA TYR A 57 -9.24 -2.35 0.27
C TYR A 57 -8.68 -3.35 1.27
N ARG A 58 -9.02 -4.65 1.14
CA ARG A 58 -8.36 -5.71 1.91
C ARG A 58 -6.88 -5.85 1.57
N ILE A 59 -6.52 -5.73 0.29
CA ILE A 59 -5.10 -5.75 -0.11
C ILE A 59 -4.37 -4.52 0.42
N LEU A 60 -5.01 -3.33 0.34
CA LEU A 60 -4.44 -2.13 0.93
C LEU A 60 -4.23 -2.27 2.45
N ASP A 61 -5.13 -2.99 3.16
CA ASP A 61 -4.97 -3.28 4.58
C ASP A 61 -3.77 -4.18 4.88
N THR A 62 -3.57 -5.24 4.08
CA THR A 62 -2.35 -6.06 4.17
C THR A 62 -1.09 -5.24 3.88
N LEU A 63 -1.14 -4.37 2.88
CA LEU A 63 -0.05 -3.44 2.57
C LEU A 63 0.23 -2.47 3.72
N PHE A 64 -0.80 -2.00 4.42
CA PHE A 64 -0.62 -1.16 5.59
C PHE A 64 0.13 -1.90 6.71
N LEU A 65 -0.16 -3.19 6.93
CA LEU A 65 0.58 -4.00 7.91
C LEU A 65 2.06 -4.15 7.51
N ASP A 66 2.36 -4.39 6.23
CA ASP A 66 3.75 -4.42 5.75
C ASP A 66 4.48 -3.09 5.98
N VAL A 67 3.78 -1.96 5.82
CA VAL A 67 4.34 -0.63 6.08
C VAL A 67 4.53 -0.36 7.57
N ASP A 68 3.64 -0.86 8.43
CA ASP A 68 3.73 -0.75 9.89
C ASP A 68 4.85 -1.62 10.47
N GLU A 69 5.10 -2.77 9.85
CA GLU A 69 6.21 -3.69 10.15
C GLU A 69 7.56 -3.20 9.59
N TYR A 70 7.56 -2.23 8.67
CA TYR A 70 8.79 -1.79 8.02
C TYR A 70 9.70 -1.01 8.98
N VAL A 71 10.98 -1.34 8.95
CA VAL A 71 12.06 -0.56 9.57
C VAL A 71 13.19 -0.32 8.57
N PRO A 72 13.86 0.84 8.63
CA PRO A 72 15.10 1.08 7.88
C PRO A 72 16.13 -0.01 8.11
N ASP A 73 16.96 -0.30 7.09
CA ASP A 73 17.96 -1.37 7.16
C ASP A 73 18.93 -1.20 8.34
N GLU A 74 19.20 0.03 8.79
CA GLU A 74 20.06 0.29 9.97
C GLU A 74 19.41 -0.10 11.31
N LEU A 75 18.09 -0.24 11.34
CA LEU A 75 17.28 -0.58 12.52
C LEU A 75 16.73 -2.01 12.46
N TYR A 76 16.96 -2.73 11.37
CA TYR A 76 16.48 -4.09 11.17
C TYR A 76 17.15 -5.08 12.13
N ASP A 77 16.35 -5.89 12.84
CA ASP A 77 16.83 -6.94 13.75
C ASP A 77 16.37 -8.31 13.26
N LEU A 78 17.32 -9.16 12.88
CA LEU A 78 17.06 -10.55 12.44
C LEU A 78 16.36 -11.42 13.51
N ARG A 79 16.34 -10.98 14.77
CA ARG A 79 15.66 -11.68 15.87
C ARG A 79 14.25 -11.18 16.13
N ASP A 80 13.88 -10.04 15.55
CA ASP A 80 12.52 -9.54 15.58
C ASP A 80 11.76 -10.17 14.40
N GLN A 81 10.82 -11.05 14.73
CA GLN A 81 10.03 -11.78 13.73
C GLN A 81 8.97 -10.91 13.05
N PHE A 82 8.73 -9.69 13.54
CA PHE A 82 7.69 -8.81 13.04
C PHE A 82 8.25 -7.77 12.08
N ASN A 83 9.43 -7.23 12.35
CA ASN A 83 9.95 -6.16 11.51
C ASN A 83 10.44 -6.68 10.14
N ILE A 84 10.31 -5.83 9.12
CA ILE A 84 10.79 -6.11 7.77
C ILE A 84 11.69 -4.99 7.28
N ASN A 85 12.68 -5.34 6.50
CA ASN A 85 13.61 -4.39 5.91
C ASN A 85 13.15 -3.92 4.52
N GLU A 86 13.91 -3.02 3.87
CA GLU A 86 13.47 -2.43 2.61
C GLU A 86 13.37 -3.49 1.49
N SER A 87 14.29 -4.46 1.48
CA SER A 87 14.29 -5.54 0.50
C SER A 87 13.04 -6.41 0.59
N GLU A 88 12.64 -6.80 1.81
CA GLU A 88 11.43 -7.60 2.01
C GLU A 88 10.17 -6.78 1.75
N LEU A 89 10.12 -5.51 2.17
CA LEU A 89 9.02 -4.61 1.83
C LEU A 89 8.83 -4.53 0.30
N ARG A 90 9.88 -4.27 -0.47
CA ARG A 90 9.81 -4.22 -1.95
C ARG A 90 9.28 -5.51 -2.56
N LYS A 91 9.71 -6.66 -2.05
CA LYS A 91 9.25 -7.98 -2.50
C LYS A 91 7.76 -8.17 -2.23
N ARG A 92 7.28 -7.87 -1.02
CA ARG A 92 5.86 -7.97 -0.66
C ARG A 92 5.01 -6.98 -1.47
N LEU A 93 5.44 -5.73 -1.59
CA LEU A 93 4.78 -4.72 -2.43
C LEU A 93 4.66 -5.14 -3.90
N SER A 94 5.68 -5.79 -4.46
CA SER A 94 5.63 -6.29 -5.85
C SER A 94 4.52 -7.33 -6.03
N ALA A 95 4.34 -8.23 -5.05
CA ALA A 95 3.26 -9.21 -5.08
C ALA A 95 1.87 -8.54 -4.94
N HIS A 96 1.73 -7.59 -4.03
CA HIS A 96 0.49 -6.85 -3.82
C HIS A 96 0.12 -5.97 -5.02
N LEU A 97 1.11 -5.37 -5.70
CA LEU A 97 0.88 -4.57 -6.91
C LEU A 97 0.18 -5.39 -8.00
N ILE A 98 0.67 -6.61 -8.26
CA ILE A 98 0.05 -7.53 -9.24
C ILE A 98 -1.41 -7.80 -8.87
N LEU A 99 -1.69 -8.03 -7.59
CA LEU A 99 -3.06 -8.31 -7.12
C LEU A 99 -3.98 -7.10 -7.23
N LEU A 100 -3.48 -5.89 -6.94
CA LEU A 100 -4.26 -4.66 -7.08
C LEU A 100 -4.58 -4.38 -8.55
N GLU A 101 -3.59 -4.51 -9.45
CA GLU A 101 -3.79 -4.30 -10.89
C GLU A 101 -4.83 -5.26 -11.48
N GLN A 102 -4.84 -6.53 -11.05
CA GLN A 102 -5.83 -7.52 -11.51
C GLN A 102 -7.27 -7.24 -11.06
N ILE A 103 -7.47 -6.42 -10.04
CA ILE A 103 -8.83 -6.10 -9.54
C ILE A 103 -9.38 -4.85 -10.21
N LEU A 104 -8.50 -4.02 -10.76
CA LEU A 104 -8.83 -2.70 -11.31
C LEU A 104 -8.88 -2.69 -12.85
N LEU A 105 -8.31 -3.72 -13.50
CA LEU A 105 -8.34 -3.96 -14.95
C LEU A 105 -9.31 -5.10 -15.30
#